data_AF-N9PHC7-F1
#
_entry.id   AF-N9PHC7-F1
#
_cell.length_a   1.000
_cell.length_b   1.000
_cell.length_c   1.000
_cell.angle_alpha   90.00
_cell.angle_beta   90.00
_cell.angle_gamma   90.00
#
_symmetry.space_group_name_H-M   'P 1'
#
loop_
_entity.id
_entity.type
_entity.pdbx_description
1 polymer ?
#
loop_
_entity_poly.entity_id
_entity_poly.type
_entity_poly.pdbx_seq_one_letter_code
_entity_poly.pdbx_strand_id
1 'polypeptide(L)'
;MEVINILTLIISLMALLVTYAVFKSDQQPQIIIFATPHYGKESVIQLHVKNIGKSIAHNVKISSDRLIPRAAFGIEKLNSEKQYFETGIFKNGVKVFPPNQSYIYDWGKYGGLKDSLDNSPITFTITYLYKHPLNLWKTKITDISTIDINELESLPASNGGLLEQLKNINKSLITLNQKIEKKL
;
A
#
# COMPACT_ATOMS: atom_id res chain seq x y z
N MET A 1 -34.96 -44.62 1.40
CA MET A 1 -35.12 -43.15 1.54
C MET A 1 -34.17 -42.57 2.59
N GLU A 2 -33.99 -43.19 3.75
CA GLU A 2 -33.10 -42.66 4.81
C GLU A 2 -31.63 -42.51 4.38
N VAL A 3 -31.05 -43.48 3.68
CA VAL A 3 -29.64 -43.40 3.22
C VAL A 3 -29.42 -42.22 2.26
N ILE A 4 -30.37 -41.98 1.35
CA ILE A 4 -30.31 -40.85 0.42
C ILE A 4 -30.42 -39.53 1.20
N ASN A 5 -31.34 -39.45 2.16
CA ASN A 5 -31.49 -38.25 3.00
C ASN A 5 -30.25 -37.95 3.84
N ILE A 6 -29.62 -38.98 4.43
CA ILE A 6 -28.38 -38.86 5.18
C ILE A 6 -27.24 -38.39 4.26
N LEU A 7 -27.12 -38.97 3.07
CA LEU A 7 -26.12 -38.56 2.09
C LEU A 7 -26.31 -37.10 1.65
N THR A 8 -27.56 -36.69 1.37
CA THR A 8 -27.89 -35.31 1.04
C THR A 8 -27.54 -34.36 2.18
N LEU A 9 -27.85 -34.72 3.43
CA LEU A 9 -27.49 -33.91 4.60
C LEU A 9 -25.98 -33.72 4.73
N ILE A 10 -25.19 -34.78 4.53
CA ILE A 10 -23.72 -34.71 4.57
C ILE A 10 -23.20 -33.79 3.46
N ILE A 11 -23.70 -33.95 2.23
CA ILE A 11 -23.29 -33.11 1.09
C ILE A 11 -23.64 -31.65 1.35
N SER A 12 -24.84 -31.35 1.85
CA SER A 12 -25.26 -29.99 2.18
C SER A 12 -24.41 -29.39 3.31
N LEU A 13 -24.06 -30.16 4.34
CA LEU A 13 -23.20 -29.70 5.42
C LEU A 13 -21.78 -29.40 4.91
N MET A 14 -21.22 -30.27 4.06
CA MET A 14 -19.92 -30.04 3.43
C MET A 14 -19.92 -28.80 2.54
N ALA A 15 -20.97 -28.59 1.74
CA ALA A 15 -21.14 -27.40 0.93
C ALA A 15 -21.17 -26.13 1.80
N LEU A 16 -21.93 -26.14 2.89
CA LEU A 16 -21.99 -25.03 3.84
C LEU A 16 -20.61 -24.72 4.46
N LEU A 17 -19.85 -25.76 4.85
CA LEU A 17 -18.52 -25.59 5.42
C LEU A 17 -17.53 -24.98 4.40
N VAL A 18 -17.57 -25.44 3.15
CA VAL A 18 -16.74 -24.88 2.07
C VAL A 18 -17.12 -23.43 1.80
N THR A 19 -18.42 -23.13 1.65
CA THR A 19 -18.90 -21.76 1.45
C THR A 19 -18.49 -20.86 2.61
N TYR A 20 -18.58 -21.33 3.84
CA TYR A 20 -18.14 -20.58 5.02
C TYR A 20 -16.63 -20.33 5.01
N ALA A 21 -15.81 -21.33 4.67
CA ALA A 21 -14.36 -21.17 4.59
C ALA A 21 -13.96 -20.14 3.52
N VAL A 22 -14.59 -20.19 2.34
CA VAL A 22 -14.37 -19.21 1.26
C VAL A 22 -14.80 -17.80 1.70
N PHE A 23 -16.00 -17.66 2.27
CA PHE A 23 -16.49 -16.38 2.78
C PHE A 23 -15.55 -15.81 3.86
N LYS A 24 -15.10 -16.66 4.79
CA LYS A 24 -14.18 -16.26 5.86
C LYS A 24 -12.83 -15.80 5.33
N SER A 25 -12.32 -16.41 4.27
CA SER A 25 -11.07 -16.01 3.63
C SER A 25 -11.24 -14.66 2.90
N ASP A 26 -12.32 -14.52 2.15
CA ASP A 26 -12.57 -13.36 1.29
C ASP A 26 -12.83 -12.06 2.08
N GLN A 27 -13.41 -12.17 3.28
CA GLN A 27 -13.78 -11.01 4.11
C GLN A 27 -12.64 -10.49 5.00
N GLN A 28 -11.47 -11.12 5.00
CA GLN A 28 -10.39 -10.69 5.88
C GLN A 28 -9.77 -9.37 5.42
N PRO A 29 -9.46 -8.44 6.34
CA PRO A 29 -8.55 -7.36 6.03
C PRO A 29 -7.18 -7.96 5.69
N GLN A 30 -6.43 -7.27 4.84
CA GLN A 30 -5.07 -7.65 4.50
C GLN A 30 -4.30 -6.36 4.24
N ILE A 31 -3.26 -6.12 5.03
CA ILE A 31 -2.47 -4.90 4.94
C ILE A 31 -1.12 -5.25 4.32
N ILE A 32 -0.81 -4.56 3.24
CA ILE A 32 0.47 -4.68 2.55
C ILE A 32 1.24 -3.36 2.60
N ILE A 33 2.56 -3.47 2.68
CA ILE A 33 3.48 -2.35 2.54
C ILE A 33 4.34 -2.60 1.32
N PHE A 34 4.33 -1.66 0.37
CA PHE A 34 5.04 -1.81 -0.90
C PHE A 34 5.55 -0.47 -1.39
N ALA A 35 6.56 -0.51 -2.26
CA ALA A 35 7.18 0.67 -2.85
C ALA A 35 6.86 0.78 -4.34
N THR A 36 6.60 1.99 -4.82
CA THR A 36 6.34 2.27 -6.24
C THR A 36 7.04 3.54 -6.69
N PRO A 37 7.38 3.70 -7.98
CA PRO A 37 7.80 5.00 -8.50
C PRO A 37 6.67 6.04 -8.37
N HIS A 38 7.04 7.31 -8.16
CA HIS A 38 6.13 8.43 -8.12
C HIS A 38 5.89 8.96 -9.54
N TYR A 39 4.68 8.83 -10.08
CA TYR A 39 4.39 9.25 -11.47
C TYR A 39 4.38 10.78 -11.70
N GLY A 40 4.18 11.58 -10.64
CA GLY A 40 4.24 13.05 -10.72
C GLY A 40 5.56 13.73 -10.32
N LYS A 41 6.56 13.02 -9.78
CA LYS A 41 7.81 13.60 -9.26
C LYS A 41 8.99 12.81 -9.78
N GLU A 42 10.03 13.53 -10.20
CA GLU A 42 11.16 12.90 -10.85
C GLU A 42 11.99 12.02 -9.91
N SER A 43 12.12 10.74 -10.28
CA SER A 43 12.95 9.73 -9.61
C SER A 43 12.64 9.54 -8.11
N VAL A 44 11.43 9.92 -7.67
CA VAL A 44 10.96 9.70 -6.29
C VAL A 44 10.27 8.35 -6.22
N ILE A 45 10.54 7.61 -5.15
CA ILE A 45 9.88 6.37 -4.80
C ILE A 45 8.93 6.65 -3.63
N GLN A 46 7.70 6.16 -3.75
CA GLN A 46 6.66 6.22 -2.73
C GLN A 46 6.61 4.92 -1.94
N LEU A 47 6.43 5.04 -0.63
CA LEU A 47 6.11 3.93 0.26
C LEU A 47 4.62 3.97 0.55
N HIS A 48 3.94 2.88 0.22
CA HIS A 48 2.51 2.71 0.41
C HIS A 48 2.25 1.76 1.56
N VAL A 49 1.34 2.13 2.45
CA VAL A 49 0.70 1.22 3.40
C VAL A 49 -0.76 1.15 2.99
N LYS A 50 -1.25 -0.02 2.57
CA LYS A 50 -2.60 -0.18 2.02
C LYS A 50 -3.32 -1.37 2.62
N ASN A 51 -4.58 -1.18 3.00
CA ASN A 51 -5.49 -2.29 3.25
C ASN A 51 -6.13 -2.71 1.93
N ILE A 52 -5.71 -3.87 1.40
CA ILE A 52 -6.24 -4.46 0.16
C ILE A 52 -7.37 -5.47 0.43
N GLY A 53 -7.61 -5.80 1.71
CA GLY A 53 -8.72 -6.66 2.10
C GLY A 53 -10.07 -5.96 2.08
N LYS A 54 -11.13 -6.73 2.31
CA LYS A 54 -12.53 -6.25 2.20
C LYS A 54 -13.13 -5.72 3.50
N SER A 55 -12.36 -5.73 4.59
CA SER A 55 -12.85 -5.34 5.92
C SER A 55 -11.91 -4.39 6.65
N ILE A 56 -12.37 -3.92 7.80
CA ILE A 56 -11.66 -2.98 8.66
C ILE A 56 -10.64 -3.73 9.51
N ALA A 57 -9.38 -3.27 9.48
CA ALA A 57 -8.36 -3.68 10.44
C ALA A 57 -8.36 -2.71 11.64
N HIS A 58 -8.43 -3.25 12.85
CA HIS A 58 -8.41 -2.46 14.09
C HIS A 58 -7.06 -2.52 14.78
N ASN A 59 -6.67 -1.42 15.42
CA ASN A 59 -5.44 -1.32 16.22
C ASN A 59 -4.20 -1.83 15.46
N VAL A 60 -4.04 -1.35 14.24
CA VAL A 60 -2.94 -1.69 13.36
C VAL A 60 -1.64 -1.17 13.96
N LYS A 61 -0.66 -2.05 14.10
CA LYS A 61 0.72 -1.73 14.50
C LYS A 61 1.68 -2.27 13.46
N ILE A 62 2.66 -1.46 13.08
CA ILE A 62 3.69 -1.82 12.12
C ILE A 62 5.02 -1.86 12.87
N SER A 63 5.80 -2.91 12.64
CA SER A 63 7.19 -3.03 13.08
C SER A 63 8.04 -3.47 11.90
N SER A 64 9.34 -3.21 11.94
CA SER A 64 10.29 -3.63 10.92
C SER A 64 11.54 -4.25 11.55
N ASP A 65 12.25 -5.06 10.78
CA ASP A 65 13.53 -5.68 11.16
C ASP A 65 14.67 -4.65 11.35
N ARG A 66 14.51 -3.47 10.75
CA ARG A 66 15.45 -2.34 10.81
C ARG A 66 14.72 -1.00 10.84
N LEU A 67 15.45 0.08 11.11
CA LEU A 67 14.88 1.43 11.09
C LEU A 67 14.40 1.79 9.67
N ILE A 68 13.21 2.39 9.57
CA ILE A 68 12.58 2.72 8.30
C ILE A 68 13.10 4.08 7.84
N PRO A 69 13.89 4.17 6.75
CA PRO A 69 14.41 5.45 6.28
C PRO A 69 13.26 6.39 5.91
N ARG A 70 13.45 7.68 6.18
CA ARG A 70 12.52 8.75 5.83
C ARG A 70 13.26 9.74 4.96
N ALA A 71 12.62 10.19 3.87
CA ALA A 71 13.16 11.22 3.00
C ALA A 71 14.58 10.89 2.50
N ALA A 72 14.82 9.63 2.15
CA ALA A 72 16.12 9.13 1.73
C ALA A 72 16.45 9.57 0.29
N PHE A 73 16.68 10.86 0.11
CA PHE A 73 16.90 11.47 -1.19
C PHE A 73 18.38 11.46 -1.57
N GLY A 74 18.67 11.01 -2.79
CA GLY A 74 20.03 10.85 -3.29
C GLY A 74 20.09 10.05 -4.58
N ILE A 75 20.90 10.48 -5.55
CA ILE A 75 20.98 9.81 -6.87
C ILE A 75 21.91 8.59 -6.79
N GLU A 76 23.14 8.79 -6.33
CA GLU A 76 24.13 7.70 -6.12
C GLU A 76 24.18 7.24 -4.66
N LYS A 77 24.11 8.20 -3.73
CA LYS A 77 24.14 8.01 -2.28
C LYS A 77 23.27 9.05 -1.59
N LEU A 78 23.04 8.89 -0.29
CA LEU A 78 22.23 9.81 0.49
C LEU A 78 22.81 11.23 0.50
N ASN A 79 21.97 12.25 0.26
CA ASN A 79 22.40 13.65 0.20
C ASN A 79 22.55 14.31 1.57
N SER A 80 22.05 13.67 2.63
CA SER A 80 21.99 14.19 3.99
C SER A 80 22.21 13.07 5.00
N GLU A 81 22.17 13.37 6.29
CA GLU A 81 22.20 12.34 7.33
C GLU A 81 20.98 11.41 7.23
N LYS A 82 21.16 10.15 7.69
CA LYS A 82 20.08 9.14 7.72
C LYS A 82 18.97 9.63 8.66
N GLN A 83 17.77 9.79 8.12
CA GLN A 83 16.56 10.12 8.88
C GLN A 83 15.61 8.93 8.90
N TYR A 84 14.80 8.83 9.95
CA TYR A 84 13.88 7.70 10.14
C TYR A 84 12.47 8.17 10.49
N PHE A 85 11.48 7.29 10.27
CA PHE A 85 10.10 7.55 10.66
C PHE A 85 9.91 7.44 12.18
N GLU A 86 9.99 8.57 12.89
CA GLU A 86 9.68 8.67 14.32
C GLU A 86 8.23 9.08 14.62
N THR A 87 7.40 9.25 13.59
CA THR A 87 6.02 9.74 13.72
C THR A 87 5.07 9.02 12.75
N GLY A 88 3.77 9.27 12.91
CA GLY A 88 2.74 8.71 12.02
C GLY A 88 2.47 7.22 12.26
N ILE A 89 2.04 6.52 11.21
CA ILE A 89 1.59 5.13 11.31
C ILE A 89 2.71 4.16 11.73
N PHE A 90 3.95 4.43 11.34
CA PHE A 90 5.10 3.59 11.67
C PHE A 90 5.51 3.65 13.15
N LYS A 91 5.14 4.73 13.86
CA LYS A 91 5.39 4.87 15.30
C LYS A 91 4.16 4.55 16.15
N ASN A 92 3.03 5.15 15.79
CA ASN A 92 1.83 5.15 16.63
C ASN A 92 0.79 4.12 16.19
N GLY A 93 0.93 3.54 14.99
CA GLY A 93 -0.10 2.71 14.39
C GLY A 93 -1.36 3.50 14.02
N VAL A 94 -2.44 2.78 13.73
CA VAL A 94 -3.75 3.34 13.38
C VAL A 94 -4.86 2.55 14.08
N LYS A 95 -5.81 3.25 14.72
CA LYS A 95 -6.92 2.61 15.45
C LYS A 95 -7.91 1.88 14.54
N VAL A 96 -8.19 2.47 13.38
CA VAL A 96 -9.16 1.97 12.41
C VAL A 96 -8.58 2.18 11.02
N PHE A 97 -8.36 1.09 10.28
CA PHE A 97 -7.85 1.13 8.92
C PHE A 97 -8.88 0.51 7.97
N PRO A 98 -9.71 1.34 7.33
CA PRO A 98 -10.78 0.88 6.43
C PRO A 98 -10.25 0.11 5.21
N PRO A 99 -11.09 -0.74 4.59
CA PRO A 99 -10.73 -1.39 3.33
C PRO A 99 -10.46 -0.35 2.24
N ASN A 100 -9.53 -0.66 1.34
CA ASN A 100 -9.08 0.20 0.23
C ASN A 100 -8.45 1.54 0.62
N GLN A 101 -8.31 1.85 1.91
CA GLN A 101 -7.60 3.02 2.37
C GLN A 101 -6.09 2.82 2.18
N SER A 102 -5.40 3.88 1.80
CA SER A 102 -3.93 3.93 1.68
C SER A 102 -3.36 5.11 2.45
N TYR A 103 -2.15 4.93 3.00
CA TYR A 103 -1.25 6.00 3.40
C TYR A 103 -0.04 5.96 2.48
N ILE A 104 0.29 7.09 1.87
CA ILE A 104 1.34 7.21 0.86
C ILE A 104 2.36 8.22 1.35
N TYR A 105 3.63 7.82 1.36
CA TYR A 105 4.75 8.65 1.80
C TYR A 105 5.77 8.77 0.67
N ASP A 106 6.34 9.96 0.49
CA ASP A 106 7.55 10.10 -0.30
C ASP A 106 8.72 9.48 0.48
N TRP A 107 9.19 8.33 0.02
CA TRP A 107 10.16 7.52 0.77
C TRP A 107 11.58 8.01 0.54
N GLY A 108 11.94 8.27 -0.71
CA GLY A 108 13.27 8.67 -1.11
C GLY A 108 13.50 8.56 -2.61
N LYS A 109 14.77 8.57 -3.02
CA LYS A 109 15.21 8.19 -4.37
C LYS A 109 15.98 6.86 -4.29
N TYR A 110 16.14 6.17 -5.42
CA TYR A 110 16.77 4.85 -5.47
C TYR A 110 18.14 4.81 -4.77
N GLY A 111 19.10 5.65 -5.17
CA GLY A 111 20.46 5.64 -4.56
C GLY A 111 20.46 5.98 -3.08
N GLY A 112 19.67 6.98 -2.67
CA GLY A 112 19.53 7.33 -1.25
C GLY A 112 18.89 6.22 -0.41
N LEU A 113 17.90 5.51 -0.94
CA LEU A 113 17.27 4.36 -0.27
C LEU A 113 18.22 3.16 -0.20
N LYS A 114 18.94 2.87 -1.29
CA LYS A 114 19.94 1.81 -1.35
C LYS A 114 21.04 2.01 -0.30
N ASP A 115 21.53 3.24 -0.16
CA ASP A 115 22.54 3.62 0.84
C ASP A 115 21.97 3.61 2.27
N SER A 116 20.73 4.08 2.46
CA SER A 116 20.09 4.10 3.79
C SER A 116 19.81 2.71 4.33
N LEU A 117 19.42 1.78 3.45
CA LEU A 117 19.10 0.39 3.79
C LEU A 117 20.33 -0.53 3.74
N ASP A 118 21.52 0.01 3.51
CA ASP A 118 22.77 -0.75 3.36
C ASP A 118 22.62 -1.89 2.33
N ASN A 119 21.97 -1.57 1.21
CA ASN A 119 21.68 -2.46 0.09
C ASN A 119 21.04 -3.80 0.49
N SER A 120 20.17 -3.80 1.49
CA SER A 120 19.47 -5.01 1.93
C SER A 120 17.96 -4.80 2.06
N PRO A 121 17.17 -5.87 1.87
CA PRO A 121 15.71 -5.77 1.98
C PRO A 121 15.27 -5.34 3.38
N ILE A 122 14.15 -4.63 3.44
CA ILE A 122 13.46 -4.30 4.69
C ILE A 122 12.20 -5.15 4.79
N THR A 123 11.98 -5.76 5.96
CA THR A 123 10.81 -6.58 6.23
C THR A 123 9.93 -5.92 7.28
N PHE A 124 8.67 -5.72 6.93
CA PHE A 124 7.64 -5.18 7.79
C PHE A 124 6.75 -6.30 8.30
N THR A 125 6.48 -6.27 9.61
CA THR A 125 5.49 -7.09 10.29
C THR A 125 4.35 -6.19 10.72
N ILE A 126 3.16 -6.46 10.20
CA ILE A 126 1.95 -5.69 10.48
C ILE A 126 1.05 -6.56 11.36
N THR A 127 0.62 -6.04 12.51
CA THR A 127 -0.29 -6.75 13.42
C THR A 127 -1.55 -5.94 13.64
N TYR A 128 -2.72 -6.59 13.64
CA TYR A 128 -4.00 -5.94 13.85
C TYR A 128 -5.05 -6.91 14.40
N LEU A 129 -6.18 -6.35 14.80
CA LEU A 129 -7.35 -7.08 15.29
C LEU A 129 -8.45 -7.04 14.24
N TYR A 130 -9.04 -8.20 13.97
CA TYR A 130 -10.18 -8.34 13.08
C TYR A 130 -11.35 -9.00 13.81
N LYS A 131 -12.55 -8.44 13.67
CA LYS A 131 -13.79 -9.06 14.16
C LYS A 131 -14.47 -9.76 12.99
N HIS A 132 -14.38 -11.08 12.94
CA HIS A 132 -15.14 -11.85 11.96
C HIS A 132 -16.64 -11.64 12.19
N PRO A 133 -17.49 -11.50 11.14
CA PRO A 133 -18.92 -11.25 11.29
C PRO A 133 -19.64 -12.25 12.21
N LEU A 134 -19.18 -13.51 12.21
CA LEU A 134 -19.74 -14.59 13.01
C LEU A 134 -18.92 -14.94 14.28
N ASN A 135 -17.78 -14.29 14.52
CA ASN A 135 -17.02 -14.49 15.76
C ASN A 135 -17.45 -13.47 16.83
N LEU A 136 -17.65 -13.95 18.05
CA LEU A 136 -17.91 -13.10 19.21
C LEU A 136 -16.68 -12.28 19.62
N TRP A 137 -15.48 -12.79 19.34
CA TRP A 137 -14.21 -12.16 19.72
C TRP A 137 -13.37 -11.73 18.52
N LYS A 138 -12.52 -10.71 18.74
CA LYS A 138 -11.54 -10.27 17.75
C LYS A 138 -10.37 -11.22 17.72
N THR A 139 -9.90 -11.54 16.52
CA THR A 139 -8.70 -12.35 16.30
C THR A 139 -7.54 -11.43 15.95
N LYS A 140 -6.35 -11.73 16.48
CA LYS A 140 -5.12 -11.05 16.09
C LYS A 140 -4.58 -11.71 14.81
N ILE A 141 -4.31 -10.89 13.81
CA ILE A 141 -3.74 -11.30 12.52
C ILE A 141 -2.38 -10.62 12.34
N THR A 142 -1.50 -11.27 11.59
CA THR A 142 -0.18 -10.78 11.26
C THR A 142 0.05 -10.91 9.75
N ASP A 143 0.36 -9.80 9.09
CA ASP A 143 0.80 -9.76 7.71
C ASP A 143 2.29 -9.41 7.64
N ILE A 144 3.00 -9.94 6.63
CA ILE A 144 4.41 -9.67 6.39
C ILE A 144 4.55 -9.07 5.00
N SER A 145 5.35 -8.02 4.88
CA SER A 145 5.71 -7.43 3.59
C SER A 145 7.20 -7.17 3.57
N THR A 146 7.89 -7.67 2.54
CA THR A 146 9.32 -7.44 2.33
C THR A 146 9.49 -6.56 1.10
N ILE A 147 10.35 -5.55 1.20
CA ILE A 147 10.67 -4.66 0.09
C ILE A 147 12.19 -4.76 -0.13
N ASP A 148 12.58 -5.21 -1.31
CA ASP A 148 13.93 -5.07 -1.82
C ASP A 148 13.99 -3.87 -2.78
N ILE A 149 14.80 -2.88 -2.46
CA ILE A 149 14.90 -1.67 -3.28
C ILE A 149 15.47 -1.97 -4.67
N ASN A 150 16.24 -3.05 -4.82
CA ASN A 150 16.82 -3.46 -6.09
C ASN A 150 15.74 -3.92 -7.09
N GLU A 151 14.54 -4.31 -6.64
CA GLU A 151 13.40 -4.59 -7.53
C GLU A 151 12.93 -3.34 -8.29
N LEU A 152 13.26 -2.15 -7.78
CA LEU A 152 12.94 -0.87 -8.41
C LEU A 152 14.09 -0.35 -9.29
N GLU A 153 15.22 -1.07 -9.33
CA GLU A 153 16.34 -0.75 -10.21
C GLU A 153 15.87 -0.85 -11.66
N SER A 154 16.09 0.21 -12.44
CA SER A 154 15.66 0.32 -13.85
C SER A 154 14.17 0.54 -14.09
N LEU A 155 13.34 0.73 -13.05
CA LEU A 155 11.97 1.18 -13.28
C LEU A 155 11.96 2.58 -13.90
N PRO A 156 11.02 2.87 -14.82
CA PRO A 156 10.92 4.18 -15.44
C PRO A 156 10.62 5.22 -14.35
N ALA A 157 11.56 6.12 -14.12
CA ALA A 157 11.31 7.32 -13.35
C ALA A 157 10.39 8.22 -14.19
N SER A 158 9.37 8.80 -13.56
CA SER A 158 8.70 9.95 -14.16
C SER A 158 9.75 11.01 -14.44
N ASN A 159 9.72 11.63 -15.62
CA ASN A 159 10.55 12.80 -15.93
C ASN A 159 9.95 14.10 -15.37
N GLY A 160 8.90 14.02 -14.52
CA GLY A 160 8.13 15.19 -14.08
C GLY A 160 7.30 15.84 -15.20
N GLY A 161 7.26 15.23 -16.40
CA GLY A 161 6.67 15.79 -17.61
C GLY A 161 5.15 16.00 -17.54
N LEU A 162 4.46 15.43 -16.55
CA LEU A 162 3.05 15.74 -16.28
C LEU A 162 2.84 17.25 -16.05
N LEU A 163 3.75 17.89 -15.32
CA LEU A 163 3.65 19.33 -15.05
C LEU A 163 3.84 20.15 -16.33
N GLU A 164 4.75 19.72 -17.20
CA GLU A 164 5.00 20.34 -18.49
C GLU A 164 3.83 20.12 -19.46
N GLN A 165 3.24 18.93 -19.48
CA GLN A 165 2.02 18.62 -20.22
C GLN A 165 0.84 19.48 -19.75
N LEU A 166 0.64 19.62 -18.44
CA LEU A 166 -0.40 20.49 -17.86
C LEU A 166 -0.17 21.97 -18.23
N LYS A 167 1.08 22.43 -18.23
CA LYS A 167 1.44 23.78 -18.66
C LYS A 167 1.13 24.00 -20.15
N ASN A 168 1.41 23.01 -21.00
CA ASN A 168 1.10 23.04 -22.42
C ASN A 168 -0.41 23.02 -22.69
N ILE A 169 -1.18 22.23 -21.92
CA ILE A 169 -2.64 22.23 -21.97
C ILE A 169 -3.19 23.60 -21.59
N ASN A 170 -2.73 24.19 -20.49
CA ASN A 170 -3.18 25.52 -20.06
C ASN A 170 -2.89 26.59 -21.13
N LYS A 171 -1.68 26.58 -21.72
CA LYS A 171 -1.31 27.49 -22.81
C LYS A 171 -2.22 27.35 -24.05
N SER A 172 -2.60 26.11 -24.36
CA SER A 172 -3.52 25.81 -25.46
C SER A 172 -4.94 26.31 -25.17
N LEU A 173 -5.43 26.16 -23.95
CA LEU A 173 -6.72 26.68 -23.50
C LEU A 173 -6.79 28.21 -23.56
N ILE A 174 -5.75 28.91 -23.09
CA ILE A 174 -5.65 30.38 -23.18
C ILE A 174 -5.72 30.83 -24.65
N THR A 175 -4.99 30.15 -25.53
CA THR A 175 -4.97 30.48 -26.96
C THR A 175 -6.34 30.29 -27.62
N LEU A 176 -7.05 29.22 -27.25
CA LEU A 176 -8.44 28.98 -27.69
C LEU A 176 -9.38 30.08 -27.22
N ASN A 177 -9.30 30.46 -25.95
CA ASN A 177 -10.17 31.49 -25.38
C ASN A 177 -10.00 32.85 -26.07
N GLN A 178 -8.75 33.25 -26.33
CA GLN A 178 -8.44 34.47 -27.08
C GLN A 178 -8.94 34.45 -28.54
N LYS A 179 -8.95 33.27 -29.18
CA LYS A 179 -9.51 33.13 -30.54
C LYS A 179 -11.04 33.22 -30.55
N ILE A 180 -11.70 32.78 -29.47
CA ILE A 180 -13.15 32.89 -29.31
C ILE A 180 -13.54 34.36 -29.08
N GLU A 181 -12.83 35.07 -28.19
CA GLU A 181 -13.08 36.50 -27.93
C GLU A 181 -12.88 37.38 -29.17
N LYS A 182 -11.93 37.06 -30.06
CA LYS A 182 -11.71 37.80 -31.31
C LYS A 182 -12.74 37.51 -32.42
N LYS A 183 -13.58 36.49 -32.24
CA LYS A 183 -14.63 36.10 -33.20
C LYS A 183 -16.02 36.64 -32.83
N LEU A 184 -16.18 37.16 -31.62
CA LEU A 184 -17.34 37.89 -31.13
C LEU A 184 -17.15 39.40 -31.37
#